data_AF-D1YZI4-F1
#
_entry.id   AF-D1YZI4-F1
#
_cell.length_a   1.000
_cell.length_b   1.000
_cell.length_c   1.000
_cell.angle_alpha   90.00
_cell.angle_beta   90.00
_cell.angle_gamma   90.00
#
_symmetry.space_group_name_H-M   'P 1'
#
loop_
_entity.id
_entity.type
_entity.pdbx_description
1 polymer ?
#
loop_
_entity_poly.entity_id
_entity_poly.type
_entity_poly.pdbx_seq_one_letter_code
_entity_poly.pdbx_strand_id
1 'polypeptide(L)'
;MAHNTGFKTVKMLFLVCALMSVILCSYRGSATADKACDTRDGASLVAEQFVKNDETFRFDGMSDTLSLRVEHAGMLSDVVKPQFSAMTMKIAMPLAPSEYTFKAKFDCRHSGYGDRTGKYLAQVITPHEAEITVAGCQVKSAIMDGRWDMLRETSV
;
A
#
# COMPACT_ATOMS: atom_id res chain seq x y z
N MET A 1 -38.06 -2.00 57.09
CA MET A 1 -37.43 -2.77 55.99
C MET A 1 -36.63 -1.80 55.14
N ALA A 2 -35.35 -1.62 55.45
CA ALA A 2 -34.46 -0.69 54.73
C ALA A 2 -34.02 -1.34 53.42
N HIS A 3 -34.43 -0.74 52.31
CA HIS A 3 -34.27 -1.29 50.97
C HIS A 3 -32.87 -0.99 50.43
N ASN A 4 -32.17 -2.07 50.04
CA ASN A 4 -30.80 -2.15 49.55
C ASN A 4 -30.63 -1.53 48.14
N THR A 5 -30.73 -0.20 48.03
CA THR A 5 -30.65 0.54 46.76
C THR A 5 -29.24 1.06 46.42
N GLY A 6 -28.36 1.22 47.42
CA GLY A 6 -27.01 1.76 47.22
C GLY A 6 -26.04 0.79 46.53
N PHE A 7 -26.23 -0.52 46.68
CA PHE A 7 -25.30 -1.50 46.11
C PHE A 7 -25.49 -1.71 44.59
N LYS A 8 -26.69 -1.45 44.07
CA LYS A 8 -27.01 -1.63 42.64
C LYS A 8 -26.49 -0.49 41.77
N THR A 9 -26.52 0.74 42.27
CA THR A 9 -26.06 1.93 41.54
C THR A 9 -24.53 1.97 41.41
N VAL A 10 -23.78 1.54 42.43
CA VAL A 10 -22.32 1.48 42.37
C VAL A 10 -21.85 0.42 41.35
N LYS A 11 -22.47 -0.77 41.32
CA LYS A 11 -22.15 -1.79 40.30
C LYS A 11 -22.48 -1.36 38.88
N MET A 12 -23.58 -0.63 38.68
CA MET A 12 -23.97 -0.11 37.36
C MET A 12 -23.00 0.99 36.89
N LEU A 13 -22.53 1.86 37.78
CA LEU A 13 -21.57 2.92 37.45
C LEU A 13 -20.19 2.36 37.05
N PHE A 14 -19.70 1.32 37.74
CA PHE A 14 -18.45 0.65 37.37
C PHE A 14 -18.52 -0.03 35.98
N LEU A 15 -19.67 -0.59 35.61
CA LEU A 15 -19.84 -1.25 34.31
C LEU A 15 -19.85 -0.27 33.13
N VAL A 16 -20.45 0.92 33.32
CA VAL A 16 -20.50 1.97 32.29
C VAL A 16 -19.12 2.59 32.08
N CYS A 17 -18.34 2.82 33.14
CA CYS A 17 -16.97 3.30 33.02
C CYS A 17 -16.03 2.31 32.30
N ALA A 18 -16.23 1.01 32.51
CA ALA A 18 -15.46 -0.04 31.82
C ALA A 18 -15.80 -0.14 30.32
N LEU A 19 -17.05 0.15 29.93
CA LEU A 19 -17.44 0.19 28.52
C LEU A 19 -16.92 1.44 27.80
N MET A 20 -16.90 2.58 28.48
CA MET A 20 -16.37 3.83 27.90
C MET A 20 -14.85 3.78 27.69
N SER A 21 -14.10 3.09 28.54
CA SER A 21 -12.64 2.95 28.37
C SER A 21 -12.27 2.05 27.19
N VAL A 22 -13.07 1.03 26.86
CA VAL A 22 -12.87 0.20 25.66
C VAL A 22 -13.14 0.99 24.38
N ILE A 23 -14.17 1.85 24.38
CA ILE A 23 -14.54 2.69 23.22
C ILE A 23 -13.48 3.78 22.97
N LEU A 24 -12.88 4.36 24.01
CA LEU A 24 -11.80 5.35 23.87
C LEU A 24 -10.46 4.73 23.42
N CYS A 25 -10.23 3.45 23.71
CA CYS A 25 -9.02 2.74 23.26
C CYS A 25 -9.02 2.51 21.74
N SER A 26 -10.19 2.41 21.11
CA SER A 26 -10.31 2.16 19.67
C SER A 26 -10.00 3.37 18.79
N TYR A 27 -10.02 4.60 19.34
CA TYR A 27 -9.83 5.84 18.57
C TYR A 27 -8.38 6.33 18.51
N ARG A 28 -7.43 5.65 19.17
CA ARG A 28 -5.99 5.96 19.07
C ARG A 28 -5.33 5.12 17.99
N GLY A 29 -5.62 5.42 16.73
CA GLY A 29 -4.90 4.79 15.63
C GLY A 29 -5.08 5.54 14.32
N SER A 30 -3.94 5.84 13.68
CA SER A 30 -3.82 6.29 12.28
C SER A 30 -3.98 7.78 11.99
N ALA A 31 -2.95 8.57 12.32
CA ALA A 31 -2.67 9.81 11.60
C ALA A 31 -1.18 9.95 11.21
N THR A 32 -0.33 8.99 11.59
CA THR A 32 1.12 9.04 11.38
C THR A 32 1.62 8.05 10.32
N ALA A 33 0.83 7.02 9.97
CA ALA A 33 1.21 6.05 8.94
C ALA A 33 1.19 6.67 7.53
N ASP A 34 0.15 7.47 7.24
CA ASP A 34 -0.09 8.07 5.92
C ASP A 34 1.05 9.00 5.47
N LYS A 35 1.71 9.70 6.41
CA LYS A 35 2.84 10.60 6.11
C LYS A 35 4.13 9.88 5.72
N ALA A 36 4.33 8.65 6.17
CA ALA A 36 5.57 7.91 5.91
C ALA A 36 5.59 7.34 4.48
N CYS A 37 4.44 6.91 3.98
CA CYS A 37 4.28 6.28 2.66
C CYS A 37 4.13 7.27 1.49
N ASP A 38 3.92 8.56 1.79
CA ASP A 38 4.08 9.66 0.82
C ASP A 38 5.55 9.97 0.50
N THR A 39 6.52 9.40 1.22
CA THR A 39 7.94 9.54 0.90
C THR A 39 8.37 8.51 -0.13
N ARG A 40 9.44 8.81 -0.88
CA ARG A 40 10.06 7.85 -1.81
C ARG A 40 10.37 6.51 -1.15
N ASP A 41 10.95 6.54 0.05
CA ASP A 41 11.36 5.32 0.76
C ASP A 41 10.14 4.52 1.22
N GLY A 42 9.10 5.21 1.70
CA GLY A 42 7.83 4.57 2.04
C GLY A 42 7.14 3.95 0.82
N ALA A 43 7.10 4.65 -0.31
CA ALA A 43 6.56 4.13 -1.56
C ALA A 43 7.39 2.94 -2.09
N SER A 44 8.71 2.97 -1.92
CA SER A 44 9.61 1.86 -2.28
C SER A 44 9.31 0.61 -1.46
N LEU A 45 9.07 0.76 -0.15
CA LEU A 45 8.70 -0.35 0.73
C LEU A 45 7.35 -0.95 0.33
N VAL A 46 6.36 -0.11 0.00
CA VAL A 46 5.05 -0.56 -0.48
C VAL A 46 5.19 -1.34 -1.79
N ALA A 47 5.96 -0.83 -2.76
CA ALA A 47 6.19 -1.51 -4.03
C ALA A 47 6.92 -2.85 -3.85
N GLU A 48 7.97 -2.89 -3.01
CA GLU A 48 8.71 -4.11 -2.72
C GLU A 48 7.83 -5.17 -2.05
N GLN A 49 7.05 -4.76 -1.05
CA GLN A 49 6.10 -5.65 -0.37
C GLN A 49 5.02 -6.17 -1.33
N PHE A 50 4.54 -5.32 -2.24
CA PHE A 50 3.58 -5.73 -3.25
C PHE A 50 4.14 -6.84 -4.14
N VAL A 51 5.35 -6.65 -4.71
CA VAL A 51 6.00 -7.68 -5.55
C VAL A 51 6.20 -8.98 -4.78
N LYS A 52 6.68 -8.92 -3.54
CA LYS A 52 6.94 -10.12 -2.74
C LYS A 52 5.67 -10.91 -2.41
N ASN A 53 4.52 -10.24 -2.38
CA ASN A 53 3.23 -10.86 -2.08
C ASN A 53 2.45 -11.28 -3.33
N ASP A 54 2.88 -10.86 -4.53
CA ASP A 54 2.30 -11.28 -5.81
C ASP A 54 2.39 -12.79 -5.99
N GLU A 55 1.40 -13.39 -6.64
CA GLU A 55 1.35 -14.84 -6.84
C GLU A 55 2.55 -15.34 -7.64
N THR A 56 2.90 -14.65 -8.73
CA THR A 56 4.02 -15.02 -9.60
C THR A 56 5.33 -15.08 -8.81
N PHE A 57 5.58 -14.07 -7.98
CA PHE A 57 6.78 -14.02 -7.15
C PHE A 57 6.74 -15.03 -6.00
N ARG A 58 5.59 -15.20 -5.34
CA ARG A 58 5.45 -16.11 -4.19
C ARG A 58 5.62 -17.58 -4.57
N PHE A 59 5.19 -17.98 -5.75
CA PHE A 59 5.36 -19.35 -6.24
C PHE A 59 6.76 -19.59 -6.81
N ASP A 60 7.26 -18.67 -7.64
CA ASP A 60 8.41 -18.96 -8.50
C ASP A 60 9.59 -17.99 -8.32
N GLY A 61 9.37 -16.86 -7.66
CA GLY A 61 10.32 -15.76 -7.54
C GLY A 61 11.58 -16.11 -6.74
N MET A 62 12.72 -15.63 -7.22
CA MET A 62 14.00 -15.74 -6.53
C MET A 62 14.31 -14.43 -5.81
N SER A 63 14.10 -14.40 -4.49
CA SER A 63 14.31 -13.22 -3.65
C SER A 63 15.68 -12.57 -3.81
N ASP A 64 16.72 -13.37 -4.06
CA ASP A 64 18.10 -12.89 -4.22
C ASP A 64 18.32 -12.07 -5.50
N THR A 65 17.39 -12.15 -6.45
CA THR A 65 17.47 -11.43 -7.75
C THR A 65 16.59 -10.19 -7.80
N LEU A 66 15.72 -9.98 -6.82
CA LEU A 66 14.80 -8.85 -6.80
C LEU A 66 15.58 -7.54 -6.69
N SER A 67 15.44 -6.68 -7.70
CA SER A 67 15.98 -5.33 -7.71
C SER A 67 14.88 -4.32 -8.03
N LEU A 68 14.77 -3.29 -7.20
CA LEU A 68 13.82 -2.20 -7.39
C LEU A 68 14.58 -0.94 -7.84
N ARG A 69 14.17 -0.35 -8.97
CA ARG A 69 14.71 0.92 -9.47
C ARG A 69 13.58 1.94 -9.55
N VAL A 70 13.88 3.19 -9.20
CA VAL A 70 12.94 4.31 -9.39
C VAL A 70 13.08 4.81 -10.81
N GLU A 71 11.98 4.85 -11.56
CA GLU A 71 11.97 5.46 -12.89
C GLU A 71 11.46 6.89 -12.85
N HIS A 72 10.33 7.11 -12.18
CA HIS A 72 9.75 8.43 -12.06
C HIS A 72 9.37 8.71 -10.60
N ALA A 73 10.01 9.70 -10.00
CA ALA A 73 9.58 10.30 -8.75
C ALA A 73 8.74 11.53 -9.07
N GLY A 74 7.47 11.31 -9.39
CA GLY A 74 6.50 12.36 -9.62
C GLY A 74 6.12 13.00 -8.28
N MET A 75 6.97 13.91 -7.77
CA MET A 75 6.40 15.05 -7.09
C MET A 75 5.58 15.77 -8.16
N LEU A 76 4.30 15.99 -7.92
CA LEU A 76 3.38 16.62 -8.87
C LEU A 76 3.75 18.11 -9.03
N SER A 77 4.91 18.38 -9.63
CA SER A 77 5.53 19.70 -9.80
C SER A 77 5.58 20.16 -11.26
N ASP A 78 5.28 19.30 -12.25
CA ASP A 78 5.62 19.59 -13.64
C ASP A 78 4.46 20.06 -14.53
N VAL A 79 3.23 20.22 -14.01
CA VAL A 79 2.06 20.74 -14.79
C VAL A 79 1.47 22.05 -14.28
N VAL A 80 2.06 22.69 -13.27
CA VAL A 80 1.70 24.08 -12.96
C VAL A 80 2.96 24.94 -12.98
N LYS A 81 3.42 25.30 -14.18
CA LYS A 81 4.07 26.60 -14.36
C LYS A 81 2.93 27.62 -14.36
N PRO A 82 2.67 28.37 -13.28
CA PRO A 82 1.67 29.41 -13.35
C PRO A 82 2.27 30.51 -14.24
N GLN A 83 1.78 30.62 -15.47
CA GLN A 83 1.97 31.85 -16.26
C GLN A 83 1.19 33.03 -15.68
N PHE A 84 0.41 32.82 -14.62
CA PHE A 84 -0.30 33.90 -13.95
C PHE A 84 0.57 34.53 -12.87
N SER A 85 1.18 35.64 -13.27
CA SER A 85 1.74 36.69 -12.43
C SER A 85 0.91 36.89 -11.15
N ALA A 86 1.62 36.85 -10.02
CA ALA A 86 1.33 37.43 -8.71
C ALA A 86 -0.15 37.55 -8.27
N MET A 87 -0.39 37.07 -7.05
CA MET A 87 -1.47 37.52 -6.15
C MET A 87 -2.81 36.79 -6.28
N THR A 88 -2.87 35.53 -5.85
CA THR A 88 -4.10 35.00 -5.22
C THR A 88 -3.77 33.89 -4.22
N MET A 89 -4.05 34.21 -2.95
CA MET A 89 -4.44 33.39 -1.80
C MET A 89 -3.91 31.96 -1.61
N LYS A 90 -3.42 31.73 -0.37
CA LYS A 90 -3.43 30.47 0.39
C LYS A 90 -4.83 29.83 0.36
N ILE A 91 -5.15 29.12 -0.71
CA ILE A 91 -6.13 28.04 -0.67
C ILE A 91 -5.26 26.78 -0.72
N ALA A 92 -5.31 26.00 0.36
CA ALA A 92 -4.65 24.71 0.42
C ALA A 92 -5.24 23.84 -0.69
N MET A 93 -4.59 23.88 -1.85
CA MET A 93 -4.78 22.93 -2.94
C MET A 93 -4.59 21.55 -2.31
N PRO A 94 -5.50 20.59 -2.51
CA PRO A 94 -5.32 19.25 -1.97
C PRO A 94 -3.95 18.79 -2.47
N LEU A 95 -3.03 18.51 -1.54
CA LEU A 95 -1.74 17.91 -1.84
C LEU A 95 -2.06 16.64 -2.62
N ALA A 96 -1.94 16.69 -3.94
CA ALA A 96 -2.09 15.50 -4.73
C ALA A 96 -1.06 14.48 -4.23
N PRO A 97 -1.45 13.21 -4.06
CA PRO A 97 -0.54 12.21 -3.52
C PRO A 97 0.71 12.15 -4.37
N SER A 98 1.88 12.05 -3.73
CA SER A 98 3.13 11.82 -4.42
C SER A 98 3.05 10.48 -5.16
N GLU A 99 3.35 10.50 -6.46
CA GLU A 99 3.25 9.34 -7.33
C GLU A 99 4.67 8.88 -7.70
N TYR A 100 4.95 7.62 -7.41
CA TYR A 100 6.25 7.01 -7.66
C TYR A 100 6.08 5.79 -8.55
N THR A 101 6.83 5.75 -9.65
CA THR A 101 6.90 4.59 -10.53
C THR A 101 8.23 3.87 -10.32
N PHE A 102 8.12 2.59 -10.04
CA PHE A 102 9.23 1.68 -9.79
C PHE A 102 9.27 0.59 -10.86
N LYS A 103 10.46 0.20 -11.27
CA LYS A 103 10.71 -1.02 -12.02
C LYS A 103 11.32 -2.07 -11.12
N ALA A 104 10.58 -3.15 -10.90
CA ALA A 104 11.04 -4.34 -10.23
C ALA A 104 11.56 -5.34 -11.28
N LYS A 105 12.80 -5.80 -11.14
CA LYS A 105 13.34 -6.90 -11.95
C LYS A 105 13.64 -8.07 -11.04
N PHE A 106 13.21 -9.26 -11.41
CA PHE A 106 13.46 -10.49 -10.67
C PHE A 106 13.37 -11.70 -11.60
N ASP A 107 14.05 -12.77 -11.22
CA ASP A 107 13.99 -14.04 -11.93
C ASP A 107 13.01 -15.00 -11.25
N CYS A 108 12.27 -15.76 -12.05
CA CYS A 108 11.39 -16.84 -11.62
C CYS A 108 11.92 -18.21 -12.06
N ARG A 109 11.68 -19.27 -11.28
CA ARG A 109 12.09 -20.64 -11.61
C ARG A 109 11.27 -21.32 -12.70
N HIS A 110 10.13 -20.73 -13.06
CA HIS A 110 9.22 -21.21 -14.09
C HIS A 110 8.71 -20.02 -14.92
N SER A 111 8.18 -20.30 -16.11
CA SER A 111 7.55 -19.29 -16.96
C SER A 111 6.05 -19.15 -16.67
N GLY A 112 5.51 -17.94 -16.84
CA GLY A 112 4.07 -17.61 -16.72
C GLY A 112 3.74 -16.64 -15.58
N TYR A 113 2.45 -16.29 -15.43
CA TYR A 113 1.94 -15.27 -14.47
C TYR A 113 0.76 -15.75 -13.60
N GLY A 114 0.72 -15.35 -12.32
CA GLY A 114 -0.35 -15.68 -11.35
C GLY A 114 -0.22 -17.03 -10.62
N ASP A 115 -1.33 -17.58 -10.11
CA ASP A 115 -1.39 -18.87 -9.41
C ASP A 115 -0.97 -20.07 -10.29
N ARG A 116 -0.23 -20.98 -9.66
CA ARG A 116 0.37 -22.18 -10.23
C ARG A 116 -0.17 -23.48 -9.66
N THR A 117 -1.11 -23.41 -8.72
CA THR A 117 -1.68 -24.59 -8.08
C THR A 117 -2.23 -25.58 -9.12
N GLY A 118 -1.71 -26.80 -9.11
CA GLY A 118 -2.15 -27.89 -10.00
C GLY A 118 -1.64 -27.85 -11.45
N LYS A 119 -0.72 -26.95 -11.81
CA LYS A 119 -0.14 -26.88 -13.15
C LYS A 119 1.20 -27.60 -13.23
N TYR A 120 1.45 -28.31 -14.33
CA TYR A 120 2.79 -28.80 -14.68
C TYR A 120 3.60 -27.67 -15.30
N LEU A 121 4.76 -27.35 -14.72
CA LEU A 121 5.57 -26.20 -15.13
C LEU A 121 6.93 -26.63 -15.68
N ALA A 122 7.42 -25.89 -16.67
CA ALA A 122 8.77 -26.05 -17.18
C ALA A 122 9.77 -25.35 -16.23
N GLN A 123 10.77 -26.09 -15.75
CA GLN A 123 11.84 -25.56 -14.87
C GLN A 123 12.83 -24.73 -15.68
N VAL A 124 12.46 -23.49 -16.00
CA VAL A 124 13.25 -22.57 -16.79
C VAL A 124 13.32 -21.25 -16.04
N ILE A 125 14.55 -20.80 -15.77
CA ILE A 125 14.77 -19.47 -15.18
C ILE A 125 14.29 -18.42 -16.17
N THR A 126 13.27 -17.67 -15.79
CA THR A 126 12.61 -16.67 -16.62
C THR A 126 12.75 -15.30 -15.95
N PRO A 127 13.42 -14.33 -16.59
CA PRO A 127 13.50 -12.97 -16.08
C PRO A 127 12.17 -12.24 -16.29
N HIS A 128 11.71 -11.52 -15.27
CA HIS A 128 10.52 -10.69 -15.30
C HIS A 128 10.84 -9.24 -14.95
N GLU A 129 10.11 -8.31 -15.56
CA GLU A 129 10.17 -6.88 -15.27
C GLU A 129 8.76 -6.36 -14.97
N ALA A 130 8.52 -5.89 -13.76
CA ALA A 130 7.26 -5.29 -13.35
C ALA A 130 7.37 -3.78 -13.17
N GLU A 131 6.48 -3.03 -13.80
CA GLU A 131 6.32 -1.59 -13.63
C GLU A 131 5.19 -1.32 -12.64
N ILE A 132 5.51 -0.65 -11.53
CA ILE A 132 4.63 -0.49 -10.37
C ILE A 132 4.52 0.98 -10.04
N THR A 133 3.29 1.49 -10.06
CA THR A 133 2.98 2.87 -9.73
C THR A 133 2.31 2.92 -8.37
N VAL A 134 2.93 3.62 -7.42
CA VAL A 134 2.43 3.82 -6.06
C VAL A 134 2.04 5.29 -5.89
N ALA A 135 0.83 5.55 -5.42
CA ALA A 135 0.37 6.89 -5.09
C ALA A 135 -0.38 6.87 -3.75
N GLY A 136 0.04 7.73 -2.82
CA GLY A 136 -0.62 7.88 -1.51
C GLY A 136 -0.71 6.54 -0.78
N CYS A 137 0.42 5.84 -0.67
CA CYS A 137 0.54 4.57 0.05
C CYS A 137 -0.19 3.37 -0.56
N GLN A 138 -0.72 3.52 -1.78
CA GLN A 138 -1.45 2.48 -2.48
C GLN A 138 -0.85 2.23 -3.85
N VAL A 139 -0.75 0.95 -4.23
CA VAL A 139 -0.41 0.56 -5.59
C VAL A 139 -1.60 0.89 -6.49
N LYS A 140 -1.39 1.77 -7.48
CA LYS A 140 -2.40 2.19 -8.47
C LYS A 140 -2.33 1.37 -9.75
N SER A 141 -1.13 0.95 -10.14
CA SER A 141 -0.87 0.13 -11.31
C SER A 141 0.29 -0.82 -11.01
N ALA A 142 0.22 -2.03 -11.53
CA ALA A 142 1.31 -2.98 -11.48
C ALA A 142 1.23 -3.91 -12.70
N ILE A 143 2.09 -3.67 -13.69
CA ILE A 143 2.10 -4.42 -14.95
C ILE A 143 3.42 -5.17 -15.08
N MET A 144 3.34 -6.49 -15.18
CA MET A 144 4.49 -7.37 -15.40
C MET A 144 4.67 -7.70 -16.88
N ASP A 145 5.91 -7.55 -17.36
CA ASP A 145 6.38 -7.75 -18.74
C ASP A 145 5.57 -6.99 -19.80
N GLY A 146 4.83 -5.94 -19.40
CA GLY A 146 3.89 -5.23 -20.26
C GLY A 146 2.69 -6.07 -20.70
N ARG A 147 2.45 -7.23 -20.08
CA ARG A 147 1.46 -8.24 -20.52
C ARG A 147 0.52 -8.72 -19.43
N TRP A 148 0.91 -8.61 -18.17
CA TRP A 148 0.11 -9.10 -17.04
C TRP A 148 -0.19 -7.99 -16.04
N ASP A 149 -1.47 -7.74 -15.79
CA ASP A 149 -1.92 -6.88 -14.71
C ASP A 149 -1.89 -7.68 -13.39
N MET A 150 -0.93 -7.35 -12.54
CA MET A 150 -0.72 -8.00 -11.23
C MET A 150 -1.84 -7.66 -10.22
N LEU A 151 -2.59 -6.57 -10.41
CA LEU A 151 -3.70 -6.21 -9.52
C LEU A 151 -4.96 -7.00 -9.86
N ARG A 152 -5.16 -7.29 -11.15
CA ARG A 152 -6.35 -7.99 -11.66
C ARG A 152 -6.11 -9.46 -11.95
N GLU A 153 -4.86 -9.91 -11.90
CA GLU A 153 -4.42 -11.26 -12.29
C GLU A 153 -4.95 -11.63 -13.69
N THR A 154 -4.74 -10.73 -14.65
CA THR A 154 -5.22 -10.89 -16.02
C THR A 154 -4.27 -10.27 -17.04
N SER A 155 -4.39 -10.66 -18.31
CA SER A 155 -3.61 -10.04 -19.38
C SER A 155 -4.10 -8.62 -19.67
N VAL A 156 -3.16 -7.69 -19.92
CA VAL A 156 -3.45 -6.28 -20.28
C VAL A 156 -3.88 -6.15 -21.74
#